data_AF-X8CVK0-F1
#
_entry.id   AF-X8CVK0-F1
#
_cell.length_a   1.000
_cell.length_b   1.000
_cell.length_c   1.000
_cell.angle_alpha   90.00
_cell.angle_beta   90.00
_cell.angle_gamma   90.00
#
_symmetry.space_group_name_H-M   'P 1'
#
loop_
_entity.id
_entity.type
_entity.pdbx_description
1 polymer ?
#
loop_
_entity_poly.entity_id
_entity_poly.type
_entity_poly.pdbx_seq_one_letter_code
_entity_poly.pdbx_strand_id
1 'polypeptide(L)'
;MLYAKDRGCTAPGCTVSGYYCEVHHTTDYSKCHSTDINQLTFACGPHHRMLNPGGWTTRKNTRGDTEWKPPPHLERGQPRTNTYHHPEKLLHHEHDDDETDNPGAA
;
A
#
# COMPACT_ATOMS: atom_id res chain seq x y z
N MET A 1 9.38 8.84 -5.60
CA MET A 1 8.44 9.85 -5.05
C MET A 1 7.12 9.18 -4.68
N LEU A 2 6.60 9.38 -3.47
CA LEU A 2 5.40 8.67 -2.98
C LEU A 2 4.12 9.04 -3.75
N TYR A 3 4.01 10.30 -4.22
CA TYR A 3 2.94 10.74 -5.11
C TYR A 3 2.81 9.91 -6.39
N ALA A 4 3.92 9.46 -6.97
CA ALA A 4 3.89 8.63 -8.17
C ALA A 4 3.49 7.17 -7.85
N LYS A 5 3.90 6.68 -6.67
CA LYS A 5 3.70 5.28 -6.24
C LYS A 5 2.31 5.03 -5.68
N ASP A 6 1.88 5.82 -4.70
CA ASP A 6 0.61 5.58 -3.98
C ASP A 6 -0.55 6.39 -4.57
N ARG A 7 -0.26 7.57 -5.16
CA ARG A 7 -1.21 8.53 -5.79
C ARG A 7 -2.34 9.07 -4.88
N GLY A 8 -2.68 8.38 -3.79
CA GLY A 8 -3.62 8.78 -2.76
C GLY A 8 -3.61 7.87 -1.55
N CYS A 9 -4.63 8.00 -0.69
CA CYS A 9 -4.71 7.21 0.52
C CYS A 9 -4.79 5.72 0.18
N THR A 10 -3.90 4.92 0.75
CA THR A 10 -3.82 3.49 0.42
C THR A 10 -4.81 2.61 1.17
N ALA A 11 -5.61 3.19 2.08
CA ALA A 11 -6.67 2.47 2.77
C ALA A 11 -7.72 1.96 1.76
N PRO A 12 -8.13 0.68 1.83
CA PRO A 12 -9.05 0.08 0.86
C PRO A 12 -10.29 0.93 0.59
N GLY A 13 -10.52 1.27 -0.68
CA GLY A 13 -11.69 2.04 -1.12
C GLY A 13 -11.65 3.54 -0.81
N CYS A 14 -10.60 4.06 -0.17
CA CYS A 14 -10.48 5.49 0.05
C CYS A 14 -10.20 6.23 -1.28
N THR A 15 -10.83 7.38 -1.47
CA THR A 15 -10.69 8.18 -2.70
C THR A 15 -9.88 9.46 -2.51
N VAL A 16 -9.40 9.70 -1.29
CA VAL A 16 -8.67 10.93 -0.93
C VAL A 16 -7.32 10.97 -1.64
N SER A 17 -7.08 12.02 -2.42
CA SER A 17 -5.83 12.23 -3.16
C SER A 17 -4.62 12.39 -2.23
N GLY A 18 -3.42 12.07 -2.73
CA GLY A 18 -2.19 12.12 -1.93
C GLY A 18 -1.87 13.50 -1.35
N TYR A 19 -2.41 14.57 -1.96
CA TYR A 19 -2.25 15.94 -1.48
C TYR A 19 -2.86 16.17 -0.09
N TYR A 20 -3.90 15.41 0.26
CA TYR A 20 -4.57 15.45 1.57
C TYR A 20 -4.17 14.27 2.46
N CYS A 21 -3.03 13.64 2.17
CA CYS A 21 -2.49 12.52 2.92
C CYS A 21 -1.25 12.91 3.71
N GLU A 22 -1.11 12.24 4.85
CA GLU A 22 0.09 12.23 5.67
C GLU A 22 0.96 11.04 5.25
N VAL A 23 2.27 11.17 5.43
CA VAL A 23 3.24 10.09 5.19
C VAL A 23 3.33 9.23 6.45
N HIS A 24 2.96 7.97 6.34
CA HIS A 24 3.01 6.97 7.40
C HIS A 24 4.16 5.99 7.15
N HIS A 25 4.96 5.71 8.18
CA HIS A 25 5.95 4.63 8.12
C HIS A 25 5.26 3.28 8.43
N THR A 26 5.30 2.33 7.49
CA THR A 26 4.69 1.00 7.69
C THR A 26 5.43 0.16 8.74
N THR A 27 6.70 0.48 8.96
CA THR A 27 7.49 0.03 10.12
C THR A 27 7.87 1.28 10.89
N ASP A 28 7.49 1.38 12.17
CA ASP A 28 7.75 2.57 12.98
C ASP A 28 9.16 3.13 12.79
N TYR A 29 9.30 4.45 12.62
CA TYR A 29 10.59 5.10 12.45
C TYR A 29 11.57 4.77 13.58
N SER A 30 11.06 4.61 14.81
CA SER A 30 11.85 4.19 15.97
C SER A 30 12.46 2.79 15.86
N LYS A 31 12.03 1.99 14.89
CA LYS A 31 12.55 0.64 14.61
C LYS A 31 13.40 0.60 13.35
N CYS A 32 12.99 1.29 12.27
CA CYS A 32 13.70 1.24 11.00
C CYS A 32 14.79 2.31 10.84
N HIS A 33 14.67 3.44 11.54
CA HIS A 33 15.58 4.60 11.47
C HIS A 33 15.85 5.10 10.04
N SER A 34 14.94 4.83 9.11
CA SER A 34 15.08 5.15 7.69
C SER A 34 13.77 5.67 7.11
N THR A 35 13.88 6.64 6.20
CA THR A 35 12.77 7.18 5.41
C THR A 35 12.90 6.67 3.98
N ASP A 36 12.62 5.39 3.78
CA ASP A 36 12.64 4.71 2.49
C ASP A 36 11.22 4.64 1.91
N ILE A 37 11.03 5.01 0.65
CA ILE A 37 9.74 4.90 -0.06
C ILE A 37 9.14 3.48 -0.03
N ASN A 38 9.96 2.44 0.14
CA ASN A 38 9.52 1.06 0.30
C ASN A 38 9.06 0.72 1.73
N GLN A 39 9.14 1.67 2.66
CA GLN A 39 8.66 1.58 4.04
C GLN A 39 7.68 2.71 4.39
N LEU A 40 7.24 3.48 3.39
CA LEU A 40 6.29 4.59 3.55
C LEU A 40 4.99 4.35 2.80
N THR A 41 3.91 4.94 3.28
CA THR A 41 2.64 4.99 2.57
C THR A 41 1.84 6.24 2.88
N PHE A 42 0.92 6.61 1.98
CA PHE A 42 -0.06 7.66 2.25
C PHE A 42 -1.27 7.17 3.05
N ALA A 43 -1.62 7.94 4.08
CA ALA A 43 -2.87 7.81 4.83
C ALA A 43 -3.51 9.19 5.01
N CYS A 44 -4.79 9.37 4.67
CA CYS A 44 -5.51 10.60 5.01
C CYS A 44 -5.72 10.69 6.52
N GLY A 45 -5.93 11.89 7.06
CA GLY A 45 -6.02 12.12 8.52
C GLY A 45 -6.92 11.13 9.29
N PRO A 46 -8.15 10.83 8.83
CA PRO A 46 -9.00 9.82 9.46
C PRO A 46 -8.38 8.41 9.47
N HIS A 47 -7.88 7.93 8.33
CA HIS A 47 -7.27 6.61 8.23
C HIS A 47 -5.93 6.52 8.95
N HIS A 48 -5.14 7.59 8.99
CA HIS A 48 -3.90 7.59 9.75
C HIS A 48 -4.17 7.45 11.25
N ARG A 49 -5.21 8.09 11.75
CA ARG A 49 -5.66 7.94 13.15
C ARG A 49 -6.21 6.56 13.48
N MET A 50 -6.56 5.73 12.48
CA MET A 50 -6.96 4.34 12.70
C MET A 50 -5.78 3.39 12.96
N LEU A 51 -4.54 3.82 12.66
CA LEU A 51 -3.31 3.04 12.82
C LEU A 51 -2.78 3.01 14.27
N ASN A 52 -3.66 3.24 15.24
CA ASN A 52 -3.32 3.22 16.66
C ASN A 52 -2.85 1.82 17.10
N PRO A 53 -2.06 1.73 18.19
CA PRO A 53 -1.78 0.45 18.84
C PRO A 53 -3.06 -0.37 19.08
N GLY A 54 -3.09 -1.61 18.60
CA GLY A 54 -4.26 -2.49 18.67
C GLY A 54 -5.38 -2.22 17.66
N GLY A 55 -5.20 -1.23 16.77
CA GLY A 55 -6.10 -0.88 15.69
C GLY A 55 -5.70 -1.52 14.36
N TRP A 56 -5.77 -0.74 13.29
CA TRP A 56 -5.32 -1.19 11.97
C TRP A 56 -3.80 -1.19 11.89
N THR A 57 -3.24 -2.05 11.05
CA THR A 57 -1.80 -2.09 10.76
C THR A 57 -1.56 -2.06 9.27
N THR A 58 -0.41 -1.53 8.85
CA THR A 58 0.01 -1.54 7.45
C THR A 58 1.28 -2.36 7.25
N ARG A 59 1.45 -2.89 6.03
CA ARG A 59 2.72 -3.45 5.56
C ARG A 59 2.83 -3.29 4.05
N LYS A 60 4.04 -3.33 3.52
CA LYS A 60 4.25 -3.50 2.07
C LYS A 60 4.26 -4.99 1.72
N ASN A 61 3.59 -5.37 0.64
CA ASN A 61 3.69 -6.72 0.08
C ASN A 61 4.81 -6.81 -0.97
N THR A 62 5.01 -7.99 -1.56
CA THR A 62 6.07 -8.26 -2.56
C THR A 62 5.91 -7.44 -3.84
N ARG A 63 4.69 -6.99 -4.16
CA ARG A 63 4.40 -6.10 -5.30
C ARG A 63 4.59 -4.61 -4.96
N GLY A 64 5.00 -4.30 -3.73
CA GLY A 64 5.21 -2.94 -3.25
C GLY A 64 3.94 -2.18 -2.88
N ASP A 65 2.78 -2.86 -2.84
CA ASP A 65 1.50 -2.29 -2.44
C ASP A 65 1.37 -2.25 -0.91
N THR A 66 0.66 -1.24 -0.41
CA THR A 66 0.31 -1.16 1.01
C THR A 66 -0.90 -2.01 1.30
N GLU A 67 -0.73 -3.00 2.17
CA GLU A 67 -1.79 -3.80 2.73
C GLU A 67 -2.22 -3.25 4.09
N TRP A 68 -3.52 -3.01 4.24
CA TRP A 68 -4.17 -2.64 5.48
C TRP A 68 -4.79 -3.88 6.12
N LYS A 69 -4.36 -4.19 7.33
CA LYS A 69 -4.92 -5.27 8.15
C LYS A 69 -5.75 -4.68 9.29
N PRO A 70 -7.01 -5.10 9.44
CA PRO A 70 -7.85 -4.72 10.55
C PRO A 70 -7.37 -5.40 11.83
N PRO A 71 -7.82 -4.91 12.99
CA PRO A 71 -7.73 -5.69 14.22
C PRO A 71 -8.62 -6.96 14.11
N PRO A 72 -8.32 -8.03 14.87
CA PRO A 72 -8.96 -9.35 14.70
C PRO A 72 -10.51 -9.32 14.76
N HIS A 73 -11.09 -8.48 15.61
CA HIS A 73 -12.54 -8.35 15.75
C HIS A 73 -13.23 -7.64 14.58
N LEU A 74 -12.47 -7.03 13.66
CA LEU A 74 -12.96 -6.41 12.42
C LEU A 74 -12.54 -7.18 11.17
N GLU A 75 -11.95 -8.38 11.32
CA GLU A 75 -11.56 -9.22 10.20
C GLU A 75 -12.78 -9.91 9.57
N ARG A 76 -13.10 -9.56 8.32
CA ARG A 76 -14.26 -10.08 7.58
C ARG A 76 -13.93 -10.41 6.11
N GLY A 77 -12.64 -10.59 5.77
CA GLY A 77 -12.24 -10.88 4.39
C GLY A 77 -12.31 -9.68 3.44
N GLN A 78 -12.37 -8.45 3.99
CA GLN A 78 -12.30 -7.23 3.18
C GLN A 78 -10.97 -7.12 2.41
N PRO A 79 -10.94 -6.38 1.27
CA PRO A 79 -9.72 -6.12 0.54
C PRO A 79 -8.63 -5.51 1.42
N ARG A 80 -7.37 -5.86 1.13
CA ARG A 80 -6.20 -5.34 1.85
C ARG A 80 -5.59 -4.11 1.20
N THR A 81 -5.76 -3.96 -0.10
CA THR A 81 -5.14 -2.90 -0.90
C THR A 81 -6.22 -1.97 -1.47
N ASN A 82 -5.81 -0.78 -1.87
CA ASN A 82 -6.68 0.16 -2.57
C ASN A 82 -6.34 0.21 -4.06
N THR A 83 -7.28 -0.20 -4.91
CA THR A 83 -7.14 -0.13 -6.38
C THR A 83 -7.70 1.17 -6.97
N TYR A 84 -8.39 2.02 -6.19
CA TYR A 84 -9.02 3.25 -6.69
C TYR A 84 -8.02 4.18 -7.38
N HIS A 85 -6.82 4.33 -6.83
CA HIS A 85 -5.78 5.18 -7.38
C HIS A 85 -4.93 4.49 -8.48
N HIS A 86 -5.17 3.19 -8.71
CA HIS A 86 -4.46 2.35 -9.67
C HIS A 86 -5.43 1.51 -10.53
N PRO A 87 -6.33 2.15 -11.29
CA PRO A 87 -7.30 1.43 -12.11
C PRO A 87 -6.65 0.50 -13.14
N GLU A 88 -5.41 0.80 -13.57
CA GLU A 88 -4.64 -0.08 -14.46
C GLU A 88 -4.47 -1.50 -13.93
N LYS A 89 -4.44 -1.69 -12.60
CA LYS A 89 -4.30 -3.00 -11.96
C LYS A 89 -5.55 -3.88 -12.08
N LEU A 90 -6.70 -3.28 -12.41
CA LEU A 90 -7.93 -4.03 -12.68
C LEU A 90 -8.01 -4.51 -14.13
N LEU A 91 -7.19 -3.94 -15.02
CA LEU A 91 -7.22 -4.19 -16.46
C LEU A 91 -6.12 -5.16 -16.90
N HIS A 92 -5.05 -5.30 -16.13
CA HIS A 92 -3.99 -6.27 -16.42
C HIS A 92 -4.41 -7.69 -16.02
N HIS A 93 -4.40 -8.60 -16.98
CA HIS A 93 -4.42 -10.03 -16.71
C HIS A 93 -3.03 -10.45 -16.20
N GLU A 94 -2.95 -11.14 -15.05
CA GLU A 94 -1.70 -11.56 -14.39
C GLU A 94 -0.85 -12.60 -15.18
N HIS A 95 -1.01 -12.70 -16.51
CA HIS A 95 -0.32 -13.70 -17.36
C HIS A 95 0.87 -13.16 -18.17
N ASP A 96 1.13 -11.85 -18.18
CA ASP A 96 2.14 -11.26 -19.07
C ASP A 96 3.51 -11.02 -18.42
N ASP A 97 3.67 -11.33 -17.13
CA ASP A 97 4.89 -11.01 -16.36
C ASP A 97 5.96 -12.13 -16.37
N ASP A 98 5.67 -13.30 -16.95
CA ASP A 98 6.61 -14.45 -17.00
C ASP A 98 7.53 -14.44 -18.24
N GLU A 99 7.40 -13.48 -19.16
CA GLU A 99 8.14 -13.48 -20.45
C GLU A 99 9.23 -12.40 -20.56
N THR A 100 9.88 -12.04 -19.45
CA THR A 100 11.09 -11.18 -19.52
C THR A 100 12.21 -11.65 -18.58
N ASP A 101 12.63 -12.91 -18.68
CA ASP A 101 14.03 -13.28 -18.40
C ASP A 101 14.41 -14.63 -19.04
N ASN A 102 14.65 -14.65 -20.35
CA ASN A 102 15.46 -15.74 -20.94
C ASN A 102 16.52 -15.18 -21.90
N PRO A 103 17.65 -14.67 -21.39
CA PRO A 103 18.82 -14.38 -22.21
C PRO A 103 19.59 -15.71 -22.42
N GLY A 104 19.09 -16.58 -23.29
CA GLY A 104 19.76 -17.87 -23.49
C GLY A 104 19.11 -18.82 -24.49
N ALA A 105 19.07 -18.46 -25.78
CA ALA A 105 18.94 -19.43 -26.85
C ALA A 105 19.50 -18.90 -28.19
N ALA A 106 20.82 -19.06 -28.40
CA ALA A 106 21.47 -19.54 -29.63
C ALA A 106 22.99 -19.35 -29.52
#